data_AF-A0A8S0VWX3-F1
#
_entry.id   AF-A0A8S0VWX3-F1
#
_cell.length_a   1.000
_cell.length_b   1.000
_cell.length_c   1.000
_cell.angle_alpha   90.00
_cell.angle_beta   90.00
_cell.angle_gamma   90.00
#
_symmetry.space_group_name_H-M   'P 1'
#
loop_
_entity.id
_entity.type
_entity.pdbx_description
1 polymer ?
#
loop_
_entity_poly.entity_id
_entity_poly.type
_entity_poly.pdbx_seq_one_letter_code
_entity_poly.pdbx_strand_id
1 'polypeptide(L)'
;MDCKLDKVLLQDLLEGTIDPVEKLFVEEHLKTCRECRQELTELKLLFWDLFDKSNYEVSLPSELDQIKDLILANAAEQPAKSTAEIICDIQRQNIRASGMFLDYVPGLKTGNMLVKESVKAAPSAMLRISKGLVKATKFFLAK
;
A
#
# COMPACT_ATOMS: atom_id res chain seq x y z
N MET A 1 11.07 50.03 11.45
CA MET A 1 9.65 50.15 11.09
C MET A 1 9.11 48.76 11.33
N ASP A 2 8.26 48.57 12.34
CA ASP A 2 7.92 47.24 12.83
C ASP A 2 7.28 46.38 11.72
N CYS A 3 8.00 45.34 11.26
CA CYS A 3 7.43 44.28 10.41
C CYS A 3 6.28 43.63 11.21
N LYS A 4 5.05 43.72 10.69
CA LYS A 4 3.85 43.06 11.28
C LYS A 4 3.50 41.74 10.59
N LEU A 5 4.37 41.26 9.70
CA LEU A 5 4.17 39.96 9.07
C LEU A 5 4.30 38.88 10.12
N ASP A 6 3.38 37.91 10.09
CA ASP A 6 3.52 36.72 10.93
C ASP A 6 4.75 35.90 10.47
N LYS A 7 5.63 35.59 11.41
CA LYS A 7 6.88 34.86 11.14
C LYS A 7 6.62 33.40 10.79
N VAL A 8 5.47 32.86 11.19
CA VAL A 8 5.04 31.50 10.83
C VAL A 8 4.93 31.36 9.31
N LEU A 9 4.42 32.40 8.63
CA LEU A 9 4.29 32.40 7.17
C LEU A 9 5.64 32.30 6.44
N LEU A 10 6.74 32.75 7.05
CA LEU A 10 8.08 32.58 6.47
C LEU A 10 8.56 31.13 6.54
N GLN A 11 8.19 30.42 7.62
CA GLN A 11 8.47 28.99 7.78
C GLN A 11 7.60 28.17 6.82
N ASP A 12 6.30 28.46 6.76
CA ASP A 12 5.38 27.77 5.83
C ASP A 12 5.76 27.98 4.36
N LEU A 13 6.28 29.18 4.03
CA LEU A 13 6.83 29.46 2.71
C LEU A 13 8.07 28.60 2.40
N LEU A 14 8.90 28.34 3.40
CA LEU A 14 10.12 27.54 3.30
C LEU A 14 9.81 26.04 3.16
N GLU A 15 8.83 25.55 3.91
CA GLU A 15 8.39 24.16 3.92
C GLU A 15 7.45 23.84 2.74
N GLY A 16 6.91 24.86 2.06
CA GLY A 16 6.00 24.71 0.93
C GLY A 16 4.56 24.37 1.35
N THR A 17 4.21 24.63 2.61
CA THR A 17 2.89 24.38 3.21
C THR A 17 1.97 25.61 3.18
N ILE A 18 2.51 26.78 2.81
CA ILE A 18 1.77 28.04 2.75
C ILE A 18 0.62 28.00 1.72
N ASP A 19 -0.51 28.63 2.08
CA ASP A 19 -1.64 28.79 1.16
C ASP A 19 -1.26 29.65 -0.06
N PRO A 20 -1.73 29.32 -1.28
CA PRO A 20 -1.41 30.06 -2.50
C PRO A 20 -1.75 31.56 -2.43
N VAL A 21 -2.79 31.95 -1.69
CA VAL A 21 -3.16 33.37 -1.52
C VAL A 21 -2.17 34.07 -0.59
N GLU A 22 -1.85 33.45 0.54
CA GLU A 22 -0.90 33.98 1.52
C GLU A 22 0.51 34.10 0.93
N LYS A 23 0.90 33.12 0.10
CA LYS A 23 2.17 33.11 -0.62
C LYS A 23 2.38 34.39 -1.44
N LEU A 24 1.36 34.82 -2.19
CA LEU A 24 1.44 36.04 -2.99
C LEU A 24 1.70 37.28 -2.12
N PHE A 25 1.02 37.39 -0.98
CA PHE A 25 1.21 38.50 -0.05
C PHE A 25 2.60 38.50 0.59
N VAL A 26 3.09 37.33 0.99
CA VAL A 26 4.43 37.19 1.56
C VAL A 26 5.49 37.52 0.52
N GLU A 27 5.36 37.06 -0.73
CA GLU A 27 6.31 37.38 -1.81
C GLU A 27 6.37 38.88 -2.11
N GLU A 28 5.22 39.58 -2.15
CA GLU A 28 5.21 41.04 -2.30
C GLU A 28 5.81 41.75 -1.08
N HIS A 29 5.54 41.26 0.13
CA HIS A 29 6.15 41.79 1.35
C HIS A 29 7.68 41.63 1.34
N LEU A 30 8.19 40.48 0.92
CA LEU A 30 9.63 40.20 0.84
C LEU A 30 10.37 41.11 -0.14
N LYS A 31 9.71 41.67 -1.16
CA LYS A 31 10.34 42.64 -2.07
C LYS A 31 10.67 43.96 -1.36
N THR A 32 9.84 44.35 -0.40
CA THR A 32 9.90 45.66 0.26
C THR A 32 10.57 45.61 1.63
N CYS A 33 10.29 44.59 2.45
CA CYS A 33 10.84 44.46 3.79
C CYS A 33 12.25 43.86 3.78
N ARG A 34 13.19 44.48 4.50
CA ARG A 34 14.57 43.97 4.64
C ARG A 34 14.70 42.99 5.81
N GLU A 35 14.04 43.26 6.93
CA GLU A 35 14.06 42.43 8.13
C GLU A 35 13.54 41.02 7.80
N CYS A 36 12.33 40.95 7.25
CA CYS A 36 11.68 39.70 6.91
C CYS A 36 12.40 38.93 5.76
N ARG A 37 13.28 39.60 4.97
CA ARG A 37 14.24 38.94 4.05
C ARG A 37 15.44 38.34 4.76
N GLN A 38 16.01 39.05 5.72
CA GLN A 38 17.16 38.56 6.50
C GLN A 38 16.77 37.32 7.30
N GLU A 39 15.62 37.34 7.98
CA GLU A 39 15.10 36.19 8.72
C GLU A 39 14.90 34.97 7.82
N LEU A 40 14.35 35.16 6.62
CA LEU A 40 14.18 34.07 5.65
C LEU A 40 15.52 33.51 5.14
N THR A 41 16.55 34.35 5.02
CA THR A 41 17.91 33.87 4.69
C THR A 41 18.51 33.05 5.84
N GLU A 42 18.34 33.49 7.09
CA GLU A 42 18.80 32.75 8.27
C GLU A 42 18.11 31.38 8.39
N LEU A 43 16.79 31.34 8.21
CA LEU A 43 16.01 30.09 8.20
C LEU A 43 16.47 29.15 7.08
N LYS A 44 16.78 29.68 5.89
CA LYS A 44 17.33 28.88 4.78
C LYS A 44 18.68 28.23 5.10
N LEU A 45 19.57 28.99 5.75
CA LEU A 45 20.88 28.48 6.15
C LEU A 45 20.73 27.37 7.19
N LEU A 46 19.90 27.57 8.21
CA LEU A 46 19.60 26.54 9.21
C LEU A 46 19.00 25.28 8.57
N PHE A 47 18.06 25.44 7.64
CA PHE A 47 17.51 24.31 6.89
C PHE A 47 18.61 23.56 6.14
N TRP A 48 19.49 24.30 5.44
CA TRP A 48 20.57 23.69 4.69
C TRP A 48 21.53 22.90 5.59
N ASP A 49 21.93 23.46 6.72
CA ASP A 49 22.80 22.79 7.70
C ASP A 49 22.15 21.52 8.27
N LEU A 50 20.84 21.55 8.54
CA LEU A 50 20.09 20.39 9.02
C LEU A 50 19.99 19.28 7.97
N PHE A 51 19.87 19.64 6.68
CA PHE A 51 19.78 18.69 5.58
C PHE A 51 21.15 18.19 5.10
N ASP A 52 22.24 18.80 5.54
CA ASP A 52 23.58 18.35 5.21
C ASP A 52 23.90 17.05 5.95
N LYS A 53 23.67 15.93 5.25
CA LYS A 53 23.94 14.57 5.73
C LYS A 53 25.42 14.32 6.03
N SER A 54 26.32 15.18 5.55
CA SER A 54 27.74 15.07 5.88
C SER A 54 28.08 15.54 7.30
N ASN A 55 27.21 16.33 7.93
CA ASN A 55 27.35 16.76 9.34
C ASN A 55 26.96 15.68 10.35
N TYR A 56 26.34 14.58 9.91
CA TYR A 56 25.84 13.54 10.81
C TYR A 56 26.64 12.25 10.65
N GLU A 57 27.33 11.86 11.72
CA GLU A 57 27.91 10.53 11.81
C GLU A 57 26.81 9.55 12.22
N VAL A 58 26.17 8.91 11.24
CA VAL A 58 25.09 7.94 11.49
C VAL A 58 25.71 6.61 11.90
N SER A 59 25.74 6.31 13.20
CA SER A 59 26.04 4.96 13.69
C SER A 59 24.85 4.05 13.42
N LEU A 60 24.99 3.14 12.46
CA LEU A 60 23.95 2.14 12.17
C LEU A 60 23.92 1.11 13.32
N PRO A 61 22.74 0.81 13.89
CA PRO A 61 22.60 -0.25 14.88
C PRO A 61 23.01 -1.60 14.31
N SER A 62 23.68 -2.42 15.11
CA SER A 62 24.18 -3.74 14.67
C SER A 62 23.05 -4.72 14.30
N GLU A 63 21.83 -4.45 14.79
CA GLU A 63 20.63 -5.23 14.55
C GLU A 63 19.98 -4.93 13.19
N LEU A 64 20.40 -3.85 12.50
CA LEU A 64 19.79 -3.45 11.22
C LEU A 64 19.92 -4.53 10.15
N ASP A 65 21.07 -5.22 10.11
CA ASP A 65 21.28 -6.33 9.19
C ASP A 65 20.35 -7.51 9.52
N GLN A 66 20.12 -7.79 10.81
CA GLN A 66 19.19 -8.82 11.24
C GLN A 66 17.75 -8.47 10.84
N ILE A 67 17.35 -7.21 11.00
CA ILE A 67 16.02 -6.72 10.59
C ILE A 67 15.85 -6.83 9.08
N LYS A 68 16.85 -6.42 8.30
CA LYS A 68 16.86 -6.55 6.83
C LYS A 68 16.66 -8.00 6.42
N ASP A 69 17.43 -8.91 7.00
CA ASP A 69 17.38 -10.33 6.65
C ASP A 69 16.04 -10.96 7.05
N LEU A 70 15.47 -10.58 8.19
CA LEU A 70 14.12 -11.00 8.61
C LEU A 70 13.02 -10.50 7.65
N ILE A 71 13.10 -9.26 7.17
CA ILE A 71 12.13 -8.73 6.21
C ILE A 71 12.23 -9.48 4.88
N LEU A 72 13.46 -9.70 4.39
CA LEU A 72 13.70 -10.42 3.14
C LEU A 72 13.23 -11.88 3.22
N ALA A 73 13.46 -12.56 4.33
CA ALA A 73 12.95 -13.91 4.56
C ALA A 73 11.42 -13.95 4.54
N ASN A 74 10.75 -13.06 5.26
CA ASN A 74 9.28 -12.99 5.28
C ASN A 74 8.69 -12.63 3.90
N ALA A 75 9.37 -11.82 3.11
CA ALA A 75 8.94 -11.47 1.76
C ALA A 75 9.14 -12.63 0.76
N ALA A 76 10.21 -13.40 0.91
CA ALA A 76 10.53 -14.55 0.06
C ALA A 76 9.73 -15.81 0.41
N GLU A 77 9.27 -15.94 1.66
CA GLU A 77 8.53 -17.11 2.17
C GLU A 77 7.08 -17.21 1.72
N GLN A 78 6.61 -16.42 0.76
CA GLN A 78 5.35 -16.76 0.08
C GLN A 78 5.64 -17.88 -0.93
N PRO A 79 5.31 -19.16 -0.64
CA PRO A 79 5.39 -20.18 -1.66
C PRO A 79 4.51 -19.70 -2.82
N ALA A 80 5.10 -19.62 -4.01
CA ALA A 80 4.35 -19.29 -5.21
C ALA A 80 3.20 -20.30 -5.32
N LYS A 81 1.97 -19.86 -4.99
CA LYS A 81 0.78 -20.69 -5.12
C LYS A 81 0.76 -21.21 -6.54
N SER A 82 0.60 -22.52 -6.70
CA SER A 82 0.46 -23.09 -8.03
C SER A 82 -0.72 -22.44 -8.75
N THR A 83 -0.68 -22.34 -10.07
CA THR A 83 -1.77 -21.75 -10.87
C THR A 83 -3.13 -22.39 -10.53
N ALA A 84 -3.13 -23.69 -10.21
CA ALA A 84 -4.33 -24.42 -9.78
C ALA A 84 -4.87 -23.94 -8.41
N GLU A 85 -3.99 -23.67 -7.44
CA GLU A 85 -4.39 -23.14 -6.12
C GLU A 85 -4.93 -21.73 -6.24
N ILE A 86 -4.31 -20.88 -7.07
CA ILE A 86 -4.80 -19.52 -7.36
C ILE A 86 -6.21 -19.58 -7.98
N ILE A 87 -6.42 -20.45 -8.97
CA ILE A 87 -7.74 -20.62 -9.61
C ILE A 87 -8.77 -21.13 -8.59
N CYS A 88 -8.42 -22.10 -7.75
CA CYS A 88 -9.33 -22.60 -6.70
C CYS A 88 -9.71 -21.51 -5.70
N ASP A 89 -8.75 -20.69 -5.28
CA ASP A 89 -9.00 -19.57 -4.36
C ASP A 89 -9.95 -18.54 -4.97
N ILE A 90 -9.71 -18.15 -6.24
CA ILE A 90 -10.57 -17.21 -6.97
C ILE A 90 -11.99 -17.78 -7.10
N GLN A 91 -12.13 -19.05 -7.50
CA GLN A 91 -13.45 -19.68 -7.63
C GLN A 91 -14.18 -19.77 -6.29
N ARG A 92 -13.47 -20.11 -5.22
CA ARG A 92 -14.02 -20.17 -3.86
C ARG A 92 -14.50 -18.79 -3.39
N GLN A 93 -13.75 -17.74 -3.70
CA GLN A 93 -14.09 -16.37 -3.35
C GLN A 93 -15.29 -15.88 -4.15
N ASN A 94 -15.35 -16.16 -5.45
CA ASN A 94 -16.49 -15.84 -6.30
C ASN A 94 -17.77 -16.54 -5.84
N ILE A 95 -17.72 -17.83 -5.51
CA ILE A 95 -18.88 -18.57 -5.00
C ILE A 95 -19.37 -17.99 -3.67
N ARG A 96 -18.47 -17.59 -2.77
CA ARG A 96 -18.83 -16.93 -1.51
C ARG A 96 -19.50 -15.58 -1.75
N ALA A 97 -18.92 -14.74 -2.60
CA ALA A 97 -19.47 -13.43 -2.93
C ALA A 97 -20.86 -13.54 -3.57
N SER A 98 -21.02 -14.45 -4.53
CA SER A 98 -22.33 -14.75 -5.13
C SER A 98 -23.32 -15.34 -4.13
N GLY A 99 -22.84 -16.13 -3.16
CA GLY A 99 -23.64 -16.69 -2.08
C GLY A 99 -24.27 -15.65 -1.16
N MET A 100 -23.61 -14.52 -0.93
CA MET A 100 -24.15 -13.43 -0.11
C MET A 100 -25.45 -12.85 -0.68
N PHE A 101 -25.63 -12.87 -2.00
CA PHE A 101 -26.88 -12.41 -2.62
C PHE A 101 -28.06 -13.33 -2.37
N LEU A 102 -27.81 -14.63 -2.14
CA LEU A 102 -28.88 -15.60 -1.85
C LEU A 102 -29.52 -15.35 -0.48
N ASP A 103 -28.78 -14.76 0.46
CA ASP A 103 -29.31 -14.39 1.78
C ASP A 103 -30.36 -13.27 1.70
N TYR A 104 -30.40 -12.50 0.61
CA TYR A 104 -31.38 -11.43 0.38
C TYR A 104 -32.61 -11.89 -0.43
N VAL A 105 -32.66 -13.15 -0.88
CA VAL A 105 -33.83 -13.70 -1.59
C VAL A 105 -34.86 -14.24 -0.59
N PRO A 106 -36.06 -13.63 -0.48
CA PRO A 106 -37.06 -14.07 0.49
C PRO A 106 -37.52 -15.50 0.21
N GLY A 107 -37.37 -16.40 1.18
CA GLY A 107 -37.73 -17.82 1.08
C GLY A 107 -36.54 -18.79 1.11
N LEU A 108 -35.31 -18.31 0.91
CA LEU A 108 -34.09 -19.11 0.95
C LEU A 108 -33.32 -18.86 2.27
N LYS A 109 -33.82 -19.39 3.40
CA LYS A 109 -33.15 -19.29 4.72
C LYS A 109 -31.87 -20.15 4.86
N THR A 110 -31.36 -20.72 3.77
CA THR A 110 -30.28 -21.73 3.74
C THR A 110 -29.08 -21.37 2.85
N GLY A 111 -28.99 -20.14 2.35
CA GLY A 111 -27.93 -19.68 1.43
C GLY A 111 -26.51 -19.98 1.94
N ASN A 112 -26.23 -19.63 3.19
CA ASN A 112 -24.94 -19.90 3.83
C ASN A 112 -24.58 -21.39 4.03
N MET A 113 -25.57 -22.30 4.09
CA MET A 113 -25.33 -23.73 4.29
C MET A 113 -24.98 -24.43 2.96
N LEU A 114 -25.73 -24.15 1.90
CA LEU A 114 -25.47 -24.66 0.54
C LEU A 114 -24.13 -24.19 -0.02
N VAL A 115 -23.76 -22.93 0.25
CA VAL A 115 -22.46 -22.36 -0.13
C VAL A 115 -21.32 -23.01 0.65
N LYS A 116 -21.53 -23.33 1.94
CA LYS A 116 -20.52 -24.05 2.74
C LYS A 116 -20.31 -25.49 2.27
N GLU A 117 -21.37 -26.19 1.89
CA GLU A 117 -21.25 -27.57 1.37
C GLU A 117 -20.62 -27.62 -0.01
N SER A 118 -21.00 -26.71 -0.93
CA SER A 118 -20.41 -26.64 -2.27
C SER A 118 -18.92 -26.31 -2.24
N VAL A 119 -18.51 -25.38 -1.36
CA VAL A 119 -17.10 -25.02 -1.13
C VAL A 119 -16.30 -26.18 -0.52
N LYS A 120 -16.90 -27.03 0.31
CA LYS A 120 -16.24 -28.20 0.91
C LYS A 120 -16.14 -29.38 -0.06
N ALA A 121 -17.11 -29.55 -0.96
CA ALA A 121 -17.14 -30.66 -1.92
C ALA A 121 -16.31 -30.40 -3.19
N ALA A 122 -16.12 -29.12 -3.57
CA ALA A 122 -15.43 -28.71 -4.79
C ALA A 122 -14.03 -29.33 -5.01
N PRO A 123 -13.14 -29.44 -4.00
CA PRO A 123 -11.80 -30.00 -4.22
C PRO A 123 -11.86 -31.47 -4.66
N SER A 124 -12.76 -32.25 -4.06
CA SER A 124 -12.88 -33.70 -4.31
C SER A 124 -13.54 -34.01 -5.65
N ALA A 125 -14.51 -33.21 -6.08
CA ALA A 125 -15.17 -33.31 -7.38
C ALA A 125 -14.22 -32.90 -8.51
N MET A 126 -13.47 -31.82 -8.33
CA MET A 126 -12.50 -31.34 -9.32
C MET A 126 -11.35 -32.35 -9.51
N LEU A 127 -10.91 -33.01 -8.43
CA LEU A 127 -9.91 -34.10 -8.48
C LEU A 127 -10.40 -35.36 -9.20
N ARG A 128 -11.70 -35.66 -9.15
CA ARG A 128 -12.31 -36.77 -9.91
C ARG A 128 -12.45 -36.44 -11.39
N ILE A 129 -12.82 -35.21 -11.70
CA ILE A 129 -12.93 -34.73 -13.09
C ILE A 129 -11.54 -34.69 -13.73
N SER A 130 -10.51 -34.22 -13.04
CA SER A 130 -9.14 -34.20 -13.56
C SER A 130 -8.58 -35.61 -13.83
N LYS A 131 -8.85 -36.57 -12.92
CA LYS A 131 -8.49 -37.99 -13.15
C LYS A 131 -9.23 -38.60 -14.33
N GLY A 132 -10.50 -38.26 -14.54
CA GLY A 132 -11.27 -38.69 -15.72
C GLY A 132 -10.70 -38.12 -17.02
N LEU A 133 -10.30 -36.84 -17.01
CA LEU A 133 -9.73 -36.16 -18.17
C LEU A 133 -8.35 -36.71 -18.54
N VAL A 134 -7.49 -36.96 -17.55
CA VAL A 134 -6.17 -37.61 -17.76
C VAL A 134 -6.30 -39.03 -18.32
N LYS A 135 -7.35 -39.76 -17.91
CA LYS A 135 -7.61 -41.12 -18.41
C LYS A 135 -8.17 -41.09 -19.85
N ALA A 136 -9.00 -40.09 -20.17
CA ALA A 136 -9.52 -39.88 -21.51
C ALA A 136 -8.41 -39.43 -22.50
N THR A 137 -7.52 -38.52 -22.10
CA THR A 137 -6.40 -38.10 -22.95
C THR A 137 -5.40 -39.23 -23.21
N LYS A 138 -5.12 -40.09 -22.22
CA LYS A 138 -4.34 -41.32 -22.43
C LYS A 138 -5.01 -42.31 -23.41
N PHE A 139 -6.34 -42.35 -23.45
CA PHE A 139 -7.08 -43.21 -24.38
C PHE A 139 -7.06 -42.67 -25.81
N PHE A 140 -7.06 -41.34 -25.98
CA PHE A 140 -6.93 -40.68 -27.30
C PHE A 140 -5.51 -40.68 -27.86
N LEU A 141 -4.48 -40.72 -27.01
CA LEU A 141 -3.06 -40.82 -27.43
C LEU A 141 -2.59 -42.26 -27.73
N ALA A 142 -3.42 -43.27 -27.42
CA ALA A 142 -3.10 -44.68 -27.63
C ALA A 142 -3.78 -45.28 -28.89
N LYS A 143 -4.30 -44.44 -29.78
CA LYS A 143 -4.94 -44.81 -31.05
C LYS A 143 -4.28 -44.03 -32.19
#